data_AF-A0A5Q4DIX5-F1
#
_entry.id   AF-A0A5Q4DIX5-F1
#
_cell.length_a   1.000
_cell.length_b   1.000
_cell.length_c   1.000
_cell.angle_alpha   90.00
_cell.angle_beta   90.00
_cell.angle_gamma   90.00
#
_symmetry.space_group_name_H-M   'P 1'
#
loop_
_entity.id
_entity.type
_entity.pdbx_description
1 polymer ?
#
loop_
_entity_poly.entity_id
_entity_poly.type
_entity_poly.pdbx_seq_one_letter_code
_entity_poly.pdbx_strand_id
1 'polypeptide(L)'
;MNRKSGYGPTGALVAICLALAPLAAVADDLWTGKSAAFFGVSFLDTSTEGAVKGARTDEAERIDLVRTYIAERFIAGGLELVDLAPVQEELDRTLNPAKCNGCELRMAKRLGADYAIVSEVQKVSNLILSMNIQVRDPETGRNLRASSVEIRGNTDDSWLRGMRYILERAIFRDG
;
A
#
# COMPACT_ATOMS: atom_id res chain seq x y z
N MET A 1 22.70 55.92 70.41
CA MET A 1 23.59 55.04 69.61
C MET A 1 22.96 53.66 69.50
N ASN A 2 22.19 53.39 68.44
CA ASN A 2 22.16 52.12 67.68
C ASN A 2 21.02 52.13 66.64
N ARG A 3 21.40 51.99 65.37
CA ARG A 3 20.52 51.68 64.24
C ARG A 3 20.08 50.21 64.30
N LYS A 4 18.86 49.89 63.87
CA LYS A 4 18.56 48.66 63.10
C LYS A 4 17.47 48.89 62.05
N SER A 5 17.93 49.05 60.81
CA SER A 5 17.33 48.54 59.55
C SER A 5 17.43 47.00 59.58
N GLY A 6 16.65 46.14 58.92
CA GLY A 6 15.66 46.19 57.85
C GLY A 6 15.59 44.78 57.23
N TYR A 7 14.58 44.52 56.39
CA TYR A 7 14.40 43.41 55.43
C TYR A 7 13.97 42.01 55.93
N GLY A 8 12.79 41.59 55.45
CA GLY A 8 12.33 40.20 55.42
C GLY A 8 12.67 39.51 54.09
N PRO A 9 12.62 38.17 54.01
CA PRO A 9 12.84 37.45 52.77
C PRO A 9 11.51 37.13 52.07
N THR A 10 11.30 37.75 50.92
CA THR A 10 10.40 37.30 49.85
C THR A 10 10.93 36.00 49.26
N GLY A 11 10.18 34.90 49.42
CA GLY A 11 10.47 33.63 48.76
C GLY A 11 10.17 33.71 47.26
N ALA A 12 11.19 33.47 46.43
CA ALA A 12 11.05 33.38 44.98
C ALA A 12 10.56 31.99 44.58
N LEU A 13 9.37 31.90 44.00
CA LEU A 13 8.85 30.72 43.31
C LEU A 13 9.58 30.60 41.95
N VAL A 14 10.42 29.58 41.80
CA VAL A 14 11.00 29.20 40.51
C VAL A 14 9.96 28.41 39.72
N ALA A 15 9.33 29.04 38.74
CA ALA A 15 8.44 28.38 37.80
C ALA A 15 9.26 27.61 36.76
N ILE A 16 9.31 26.28 36.87
CA ILE A 16 9.87 25.40 35.84
C ILE A 16 8.86 25.37 34.68
N CYS A 17 9.11 26.17 33.64
CA CYS A 17 8.41 26.06 32.37
C CYS A 17 8.97 24.86 31.60
N LEU A 18 8.29 23.71 31.65
CA LEU A 18 8.48 22.64 30.67
C LEU A 18 8.05 23.18 29.30
N ALA A 19 9.01 23.62 28.49
CA ALA A 19 8.76 23.96 27.10
C ALA A 19 8.41 22.66 26.35
N LEU A 20 7.11 22.41 26.14
CA LEU A 20 6.66 21.45 25.13
C LEU A 20 7.07 22.01 23.76
N ALA A 21 8.20 21.56 23.22
CA ALA A 21 8.49 21.77 21.82
C ALA A 21 7.45 21.00 20.99
N PRO A 22 6.78 21.62 20.01
CA PRO A 22 5.90 20.89 19.11
C PRO A 22 6.76 19.92 18.30
N LEU A 23 6.52 18.63 18.48
CA LEU A 23 7.04 17.61 17.57
C LEU A 23 6.34 17.86 16.23
N ALA A 24 7.00 18.56 15.31
CA ALA A 24 6.53 18.65 13.94
C ALA A 24 6.46 17.21 13.42
N ALA A 25 5.26 16.71 13.18
CA ALA A 25 5.06 15.46 12.47
C ALA A 25 5.67 15.65 11.08
N VAL A 26 6.86 15.11 10.86
CA VAL A 26 7.36 14.84 9.51
C VAL A 26 6.33 13.88 8.91
N ALA A 27 5.57 14.36 7.94
CA ALA A 27 4.74 13.48 7.14
C ALA A 27 5.66 12.40 6.56
N ASP A 28 5.35 11.14 6.85
CA ASP A 28 6.04 9.99 6.26
C ASP A 28 5.77 10.04 4.75
N ASP A 29 6.74 10.55 3.99
CA ASP A 29 6.70 10.49 2.53
C ASP A 29 7.06 9.07 2.09
N LEU A 30 6.08 8.17 2.22
CA LEU A 30 6.24 6.76 1.89
C LEU A 30 6.48 6.51 0.40
N TRP A 31 6.21 7.49 -0.46
CA TRP A 31 6.11 7.26 -1.90
C TRP A 31 7.15 8.03 -2.70
N THR A 32 7.38 9.31 -2.41
CA THR A 32 8.16 10.17 -3.30
C THR A 32 9.63 9.74 -3.36
N GLY A 33 10.12 9.53 -4.57
CA GLY A 33 11.52 9.15 -4.81
C GLY A 33 11.85 7.73 -4.35
N LYS A 34 10.84 6.91 -4.08
CA LYS A 34 10.97 5.49 -3.77
C LYS A 34 10.66 4.63 -4.99
N SER A 35 11.29 3.48 -5.05
CA SER A 35 11.13 2.51 -6.13
C SER A 35 10.25 1.34 -5.69
N ALA A 36 9.46 0.78 -6.60
CA ALA A 36 8.62 -0.38 -6.29
C ALA A 36 8.58 -1.39 -7.43
N ALA A 37 8.64 -2.67 -7.09
CA ALA A 37 8.32 -3.77 -7.99
C ALA A 37 6.82 -4.07 -7.89
N PHE A 38 6.05 -3.70 -8.92
CA PHE A 38 4.62 -3.98 -9.00
C PHE A 38 4.35 -5.23 -9.83
N PHE A 39 4.10 -6.36 -9.18
CA PHE A 39 3.93 -7.67 -9.82
C PHE A 39 2.53 -7.89 -10.43
N GLY A 40 1.75 -6.82 -10.61
CA GLY A 40 0.45 -6.86 -11.27
C GLY A 40 -0.70 -7.33 -10.38
N VAL A 41 -1.76 -7.81 -11.05
CA VAL A 41 -3.03 -8.20 -10.45
C VAL A 41 -3.27 -9.68 -10.75
N SER A 42 -3.26 -10.51 -9.71
CA SER A 42 -3.64 -11.92 -9.83
C SER A 42 -5.15 -12.06 -9.89
N PHE A 43 -5.67 -12.94 -10.76
CA PHE A 43 -7.10 -13.21 -10.83
C PHE A 43 -7.41 -14.63 -10.37
N LEU A 44 -8.32 -14.73 -9.41
CA LEU A 44 -8.76 -16.00 -8.83
C LEU A 44 -10.26 -16.17 -9.06
N ASP A 45 -10.63 -16.99 -10.05
CA ASP A 45 -12.03 -17.38 -10.27
C ASP A 45 -12.38 -18.65 -9.48
N THR A 46 -13.09 -18.47 -8.37
CA THR A 46 -13.68 -19.54 -7.55
C THR A 46 -15.18 -19.72 -7.80
N SER A 47 -15.75 -19.03 -8.79
CA SER A 47 -17.18 -19.13 -9.13
C SER A 47 -17.54 -20.38 -9.92
N THR A 48 -16.54 -21.17 -10.33
CA THR A 48 -16.63 -22.29 -11.29
C THR A 48 -17.02 -21.90 -12.72
N GLU A 49 -17.38 -20.64 -12.98
CA GLU A 49 -17.80 -20.19 -14.30
C GLU A 49 -16.69 -20.38 -15.34
N GLY A 50 -15.48 -19.87 -15.07
CA GLY A 50 -14.35 -20.03 -16.00
C GLY A 50 -13.97 -21.49 -16.23
N ALA A 51 -14.10 -22.34 -15.20
CA ALA A 51 -13.81 -23.77 -15.31
C ALA A 51 -14.85 -24.51 -16.19
N VAL A 52 -16.11 -24.09 -16.17
CA VAL A 52 -17.20 -24.73 -16.92
C VAL A 52 -17.37 -24.15 -18.32
N LYS A 53 -17.25 -22.82 -18.46
CA LYS A 53 -17.55 -22.09 -19.69
C LYS A 53 -16.31 -21.60 -20.44
N GLY A 54 -15.13 -21.78 -19.86
CA GLY A 54 -13.88 -21.22 -20.36
C GLY A 54 -13.60 -19.82 -19.83
N ALA A 55 -12.33 -19.42 -19.91
CA ALA A 55 -11.88 -18.09 -19.53
C ALA A 55 -12.57 -17.02 -20.40
N ARG A 56 -12.95 -15.91 -19.76
CA ARG A 56 -13.62 -14.82 -20.45
C ARG A 56 -12.62 -13.73 -20.84
N THR A 57 -12.72 -13.26 -22.08
CA THR A 57 -11.84 -12.20 -22.59
C THR A 57 -12.08 -10.88 -21.87
N ASP A 58 -13.32 -10.55 -21.53
CA ASP A 58 -13.65 -9.31 -20.84
C ASP A 58 -13.14 -9.28 -19.38
N GLU A 59 -12.96 -10.43 -18.74
CA GLU A 59 -12.29 -10.51 -17.43
C GLU A 59 -10.79 -10.29 -17.55
N ALA A 60 -10.15 -10.83 -18.59
CA ALA A 60 -8.73 -10.55 -18.88
C ALA A 60 -8.50 -9.05 -19.15
N GLU A 61 -9.36 -8.44 -19.97
CA GLU A 61 -9.32 -6.99 -20.24
C GLU A 61 -9.51 -6.16 -18.97
N ARG A 62 -10.40 -6.58 -18.05
CA ARG A 62 -10.57 -5.90 -16.75
C ARG A 62 -9.37 -6.01 -15.84
N ILE A 63 -8.68 -7.14 -15.84
CA ILE A 63 -7.44 -7.31 -15.07
C ILE A 63 -6.40 -6.30 -15.58
N ASP A 64 -6.25 -6.18 -16.89
CA ASP A 64 -5.34 -5.21 -17.51
C ASP A 64 -5.73 -3.76 -17.22
N LEU A 65 -7.02 -3.45 -17.26
CA LEU A 65 -7.57 -2.14 -16.89
C LEU A 65 -7.19 -1.77 -15.45
N VAL A 66 -7.42 -2.68 -14.48
CA VAL A 66 -7.11 -2.43 -13.07
C VAL A 66 -5.60 -2.39 -12.84
N ARG A 67 -4.82 -3.26 -13.49
CA ARG A 67 -3.36 -3.24 -13.42
C ARG A 67 -2.81 -1.90 -13.87
N THR A 68 -3.25 -1.41 -15.02
CA THR A 68 -2.83 -0.12 -15.57
C THR A 68 -3.21 1.02 -14.63
N TYR A 69 -4.45 1.02 -14.14
CA TYR A 69 -4.92 2.01 -13.18
C TYR A 69 -4.06 2.04 -11.90
N ILE A 70 -3.75 0.89 -11.30
CA ILE A 70 -2.89 0.82 -10.11
C ILE A 70 -1.50 1.42 -10.39
N ALA A 71 -0.88 1.02 -11.50
CA ALA A 71 0.45 1.51 -11.89
C ALA A 71 0.47 3.03 -12.05
N GLU A 72 -0.49 3.58 -12.81
CA GLU A 72 -0.63 5.03 -13.01
C GLU A 72 -0.84 5.79 -11.70
N ARG A 73 -1.63 5.25 -10.76
CA ARG A 73 -1.86 5.89 -9.48
C ARG A 73 -0.63 5.89 -8.58
N PHE A 74 0.17 4.83 -8.57
CA PHE A 74 1.44 4.80 -7.83
C PHE A 74 2.48 5.75 -8.43
N ILE A 75 2.60 5.78 -9.77
CA ILE A 75 3.48 6.73 -10.46
C ILE A 75 3.05 8.18 -10.15
N ALA A 76 1.76 8.48 -10.26
CA ALA A 76 1.22 9.80 -9.90
C ALA A 76 1.38 10.14 -8.41
N GLY A 77 1.52 9.13 -7.55
CA GLY A 77 1.81 9.26 -6.13
C GLY A 77 3.30 9.44 -5.81
N GLY A 78 4.19 9.46 -6.81
CA GLY A 78 5.62 9.71 -6.64
C GLY A 78 6.53 8.48 -6.60
N LEU A 79 5.97 7.27 -6.78
CA LEU A 79 6.76 6.05 -6.91
C LEU A 79 7.35 5.88 -8.32
N GLU A 80 8.56 5.34 -8.38
CA GLU A 80 9.17 4.82 -9.60
C GLU A 80 8.93 3.30 -9.67
N LEU A 81 8.30 2.81 -10.74
CA LEU A 81 8.12 1.36 -10.93
C LEU A 81 9.35 0.77 -11.63
N VAL A 82 9.98 -0.24 -11.01
CA VAL A 82 11.16 -0.90 -11.57
C VAL A 82 10.78 -1.86 -12.70
N ASP A 83 11.71 -2.09 -13.63
CA ASP A 83 11.57 -3.10 -14.67
C ASP A 83 11.59 -4.52 -14.08
N LEU A 84 10.58 -5.33 -14.42
CA LEU A 84 10.47 -6.72 -13.97
C LEU A 84 11.18 -7.72 -14.89
N ALA A 85 11.69 -7.29 -16.05
CA ALA A 85 12.36 -8.16 -17.00
C ALA A 85 13.42 -9.10 -16.37
N PRO A 86 14.25 -8.67 -15.39
CA PRO A 86 15.24 -9.54 -14.74
C PRO A 86 14.66 -10.70 -13.91
N VAL A 87 13.37 -10.66 -13.58
CA VAL A 87 12.66 -11.71 -12.81
C VAL A 87 11.49 -12.32 -13.58
N GLN A 88 11.30 -11.95 -14.85
CA GLN A 88 10.11 -12.33 -15.62
C GLN A 88 9.89 -13.84 -15.69
N GLU A 89 10.95 -14.64 -15.86
CA GLU A 89 10.83 -16.11 -15.89
C GLU A 89 10.29 -16.69 -14.57
N GLU A 90 10.68 -16.13 -13.42
CA GLU A 90 10.17 -16.53 -12.11
C GLU A 90 8.72 -16.07 -11.92
N LEU A 91 8.42 -14.84 -12.37
CA LEU A 91 7.09 -14.26 -12.31
C LEU A 91 6.09 -15.06 -13.16
N ASP A 92 6.46 -15.47 -14.37
CA ASP A 92 5.61 -16.26 -15.27
C ASP A 92 5.29 -17.65 -14.71
N ARG A 93 6.17 -18.22 -13.88
CA ARG A 93 5.94 -19.50 -13.19
C ARG A 93 5.17 -19.33 -11.88
N THR A 94 4.98 -18.10 -11.43
CA THR A 94 4.29 -17.80 -10.17
C THR A 94 2.80 -17.61 -10.45
N LEU A 95 1.97 -18.54 -9.97
CA LEU A 95 0.52 -18.46 -10.15
C LEU A 95 -0.10 -17.21 -9.52
N ASN A 96 0.42 -16.78 -8.37
CA ASN A 96 -0.10 -15.63 -7.65
C ASN A 96 0.99 -15.02 -6.74
N PRO A 97 1.60 -13.89 -7.14
CA PRO A 97 2.59 -13.21 -6.32
C PRO A 97 2.09 -12.76 -4.93
N ALA A 98 0.78 -12.56 -4.75
CA ALA A 98 0.21 -12.23 -3.44
C ALA A 98 0.12 -13.43 -2.48
N LYS A 99 0.29 -14.66 -3.00
CA LYS A 99 0.15 -15.94 -2.26
C LYS A 99 1.29 -16.93 -2.56
N CYS A 100 2.52 -16.43 -2.75
CA CYS A 100 3.67 -17.26 -3.16
C CYS A 100 4.76 -17.45 -2.09
N ASN A 101 4.41 -17.39 -0.81
CA ASN A 101 5.36 -17.57 0.31
C ASN A 101 6.56 -16.60 0.22
N GLY A 102 6.30 -15.32 -0.03
CA GLY A 102 7.32 -14.27 -0.04
C GLY A 102 8.20 -14.24 -1.30
N CYS A 103 7.81 -14.91 -2.39
CA CYS A 103 8.55 -14.84 -3.65
C CYS A 103 8.60 -13.41 -4.21
N GLU A 104 7.53 -12.64 -4.04
CA GLU A 104 7.43 -11.25 -4.44
C GLU A 104 8.46 -10.38 -3.70
N LEU A 105 8.71 -10.66 -2.42
CA LEU A 105 9.74 -9.96 -1.65
C LEU A 105 11.14 -10.30 -2.17
N ARG A 106 11.39 -11.59 -2.46
CA ARG A 106 12.69 -12.04 -3.00
C ARG A 106 12.96 -11.45 -4.39
N MET A 107 11.94 -11.41 -5.26
CA MET A 107 12.03 -10.79 -6.57
C MET A 107 12.28 -9.28 -6.43
N ALA A 108 11.51 -8.57 -5.59
CA ALA A 108 11.68 -7.13 -5.38
C ALA A 108 13.08 -6.79 -4.84
N LYS A 109 13.59 -7.59 -3.90
CA LYS A 109 14.95 -7.45 -3.37
C LYS A 109 16.02 -7.64 -4.45
N ARG A 110 15.86 -8.62 -5.34
CA ARG A 110 16.77 -8.83 -6.49
C ARG A 110 16.75 -7.67 -7.47
N LEU A 111 15.60 -7.02 -7.63
CA LEU A 111 15.44 -5.83 -8.47
C LEU A 111 15.92 -4.53 -7.80
N GLY A 112 16.30 -4.58 -6.52
CA GLY A 112 16.70 -3.40 -5.75
C GLY A 112 15.55 -2.43 -5.47
N ALA A 113 14.30 -2.90 -5.51
CA ALA A 113 13.14 -2.07 -5.24
C ALA A 113 12.99 -1.80 -3.73
N ASP A 114 12.59 -0.58 -3.35
CA ASP A 114 12.25 -0.25 -1.96
C ASP A 114 11.00 -1.01 -1.50
N TYR A 115 10.05 -1.26 -2.41
CA TYR A 115 8.77 -1.93 -2.11
C TYR A 115 8.43 -3.08 -3.06
N ALA A 116 7.76 -4.09 -2.52
CA ALA A 116 7.03 -5.09 -3.29
C ALA A 116 5.53 -4.76 -3.26
N ILE A 117 4.91 -4.66 -4.44
CA ILE A 117 3.48 -4.39 -4.58
C ILE A 117 2.83 -5.56 -5.30
N VAL A 118 1.78 -6.10 -4.69
CA VAL A 118 0.95 -7.18 -5.24
C VAL A 118 -0.52 -6.84 -5.08
N SER A 119 -1.33 -7.23 -6.06
CA SER A 119 -2.78 -7.11 -6.01
C SER A 119 -3.43 -8.43 -6.44
N GLU A 120 -4.63 -8.68 -5.93
CA GLU A 120 -5.45 -9.83 -6.33
C GLU A 120 -6.91 -9.41 -6.44
N VAL A 121 -7.59 -9.93 -7.46
CA VAL A 121 -9.04 -9.92 -7.60
C VAL A 121 -9.53 -11.36 -7.51
N GLN A 122 -10.41 -11.63 -6.54
CA GLN A 122 -11.07 -12.91 -6.41
C GLN A 122 -12.55 -12.77 -6.78
N LYS A 123 -13.00 -13.62 -7.69
CA LYS A 123 -14.40 -13.73 -8.08
C LYS A 123 -14.98 -14.99 -7.44
N VAL A 124 -16.02 -14.82 -6.63
CA VAL A 124 -16.84 -15.94 -6.15
C VAL A 124 -18.15 -16.06 -6.93
N SER A 125 -18.62 -14.96 -7.55
CA SER A 125 -19.70 -14.93 -8.52
C SER A 125 -19.67 -13.64 -9.34
N ASN A 126 -20.52 -13.51 -10.37
CA ASN A 126 -20.69 -12.23 -11.08
C ASN A 126 -21.29 -11.12 -10.20
N LEU A 127 -21.88 -11.48 -9.04
CA LEU A 127 -22.43 -10.52 -8.10
C LEU A 127 -21.42 -10.13 -7.01
N ILE A 128 -20.51 -11.00 -6.60
CA ILE A 128 -19.63 -10.78 -5.43
C ILE A 128 -18.18 -11.05 -5.84
N LEU A 129 -17.34 -10.03 -5.70
CA LEU A 129 -15.90 -10.09 -5.90
C LEU A 129 -15.20 -9.41 -4.73
N SER A 130 -14.01 -9.88 -4.40
CA SER A 130 -13.10 -9.20 -3.49
C SER A 130 -11.85 -8.74 -4.23
N MET A 131 -11.32 -7.60 -3.84
CA MET A 131 -10.08 -7.04 -4.37
C MET A 131 -9.16 -6.72 -3.21
N ASN A 132 -7.87 -6.94 -3.36
CA ASN A 132 -6.87 -6.56 -2.37
C ASN A 132 -5.61 -6.00 -3.01
N ILE A 133 -4.89 -5.22 -2.22
CA ILE A 133 -3.55 -4.74 -2.55
C ILE A 133 -2.68 -4.75 -1.29
N GLN A 134 -1.41 -5.05 -1.48
CA GLN A 134 -0.41 -5.05 -0.41
C GLN A 134 0.86 -4.36 -0.91
N VAL A 135 1.38 -3.45 -0.07
CA VAL A 135 2.68 -2.83 -0.23
C VAL A 135 3.56 -3.28 0.93
N ARG A 136 4.67 -3.94 0.62
CA ARG A 136 5.52 -4.62 1.59
C ARG A 136 6.97 -4.18 1.44
N ASP A 137 7.65 -4.10 2.56
CA ASP A 137 9.10 -3.92 2.64
C ASP A 137 9.80 -5.26 2.30
N PRO A 138 10.60 -5.35 1.22
CA PRO A 138 11.28 -6.59 0.81
C PRO A 138 12.35 -7.08 1.79
N GLU A 139 12.95 -6.19 2.59
CA GLU A 139 14.00 -6.54 3.54
C GLU A 139 13.43 -7.14 4.82
N THR A 140 12.37 -6.53 5.35
CA THR A 140 11.76 -6.96 6.62
C THR A 140 10.54 -7.86 6.44
N GLY A 141 9.93 -7.87 5.25
CA GLY A 141 8.65 -8.53 4.97
C GLY A 141 7.44 -7.85 5.60
N ARG A 142 7.62 -6.68 6.24
CA ARG A 142 6.54 -5.95 6.91
C ARG A 142 5.57 -5.35 5.90
N ASN A 143 4.27 -5.45 6.20
CA ASN A 143 3.23 -4.75 5.45
C ASN A 143 3.26 -3.26 5.82
N LEU A 144 3.55 -2.39 4.85
CA LEU A 144 3.58 -0.94 5.03
C LEU A 144 2.18 -0.34 4.85
N ARG A 145 1.48 -0.84 3.84
CA ARG A 145 0.06 -0.57 3.56
C ARG A 145 -0.58 -1.82 2.99
N ALA A 146 -1.81 -2.11 3.39
CA ALA A 146 -2.59 -3.18 2.82
C ALA A 146 -4.07 -2.89 3.02
N SER A 147 -4.90 -3.32 2.07
CA SER A 147 -6.35 -3.24 2.22
C SER A 147 -7.05 -4.20 1.28
N SER A 148 -8.33 -4.40 1.57
CA SER A 148 -9.22 -5.20 0.75
C SER A 148 -10.62 -4.58 0.77
N VAL A 149 -11.35 -4.81 -0.32
CA VAL A 149 -12.76 -4.41 -0.43
C VAL A 149 -13.54 -5.53 -1.10
N GLU A 150 -14.80 -5.68 -0.70
CA GLU A 150 -15.78 -6.46 -1.44
C GLU A 150 -16.64 -5.54 -2.29
N ILE A 151 -16.78 -5.87 -3.57
CA ILE A 151 -17.62 -5.14 -4.51
C ILE A 151 -18.80 -5.99 -4.96
N ARG A 152 -19.87 -5.30 -5.35
CA ARG A 152 -21.01 -5.93 -6.02
C ARG A 152 -21.00 -5.61 -7.50
N GLY A 153 -21.01 -6.65 -8.33
CA GLY A 153 -21.04 -6.59 -9.79
C GLY A 153 -19.68 -6.84 -10.46
N ASN A 154 -19.73 -7.45 -11.64
CA ASN A 154 -18.57 -7.81 -12.47
C ASN A 154 -18.51 -6.92 -13.74
N THR A 155 -18.26 -5.62 -13.55
CA THR A 155 -18.14 -4.64 -14.64
C THR A 155 -16.89 -3.78 -14.45
N ASP A 156 -16.43 -3.15 -15.52
CA ASP A 156 -15.24 -2.28 -15.52
C ASP A 156 -15.37 -1.20 -14.44
N ASP A 157 -16.56 -0.60 -14.36
CA ASP A 157 -16.93 0.45 -13.43
C ASP A 157 -16.96 -0.03 -11.97
N SER A 158 -17.47 -1.24 -11.68
CA SER A 158 -17.44 -1.78 -10.31
C SER A 158 -16.00 -2.09 -9.85
N TRP A 159 -15.16 -2.63 -10.74
CA TRP A 159 -13.75 -2.95 -10.47
C TRP A 159 -12.93 -1.67 -10.23
N LEU A 160 -13.07 -0.67 -11.10
CA LEU A 160 -12.36 0.60 -10.96
C LEU A 160 -12.77 1.36 -9.69
N ARG A 161 -14.06 1.38 -9.33
CA ARG A 161 -14.49 1.97 -8.06
C ARG A 161 -13.91 1.26 -6.86
N GLY A 162 -13.91 -0.08 -6.86
CA GLY A 162 -13.33 -0.88 -5.78
C GLY A 162 -11.85 -0.57 -5.58
N MET A 163 -11.06 -0.62 -6.66
CA MET A 163 -9.63 -0.33 -6.58
C MET A 163 -9.34 1.13 -6.22
N ARG A 164 -10.09 2.08 -6.78
CA ARG A 164 -9.97 3.50 -6.41
C ARG A 164 -10.18 3.71 -4.91
N TYR A 165 -11.23 3.10 -4.35
CA TYR A 165 -11.51 3.20 -2.93
C TYR A 165 -10.34 2.70 -2.08
N ILE A 166 -9.78 1.51 -2.40
CA ILE A 166 -8.60 0.97 -1.72
C ILE A 166 -7.42 1.95 -1.78
N LEU A 167 -7.11 2.45 -2.98
CA LEU A 167 -5.97 3.34 -3.19
C LEU A 167 -6.12 4.64 -2.43
N GLU A 168 -7.29 5.29 -2.48
CA GLU A 168 -7.53 6.57 -1.82
C GLU A 168 -7.65 6.46 -0.30
N ARG A 169 -8.26 5.38 0.21
CA ARG A 169 -8.62 5.29 1.63
C ARG A 169 -7.63 4.53 2.48
N ALA A 170 -6.78 3.70 1.88
CA ALA A 170 -5.83 2.89 2.61
C ALA A 170 -4.39 3.07 2.13
N ILE A 171 -4.14 3.19 0.82
CA ILE A 171 -2.77 3.26 0.31
C ILE A 171 -2.23 4.69 0.41
N PHE A 172 -2.87 5.65 -0.24
CA PHE A 172 -2.43 7.04 -0.27
C PHE A 172 -3.03 7.91 0.84
N ARG A 173 -3.55 7.30 1.91
CA ARG A 173 -4.07 8.08 3.05
C ARG A 173 -2.90 8.64 3.86
N ASP A 174 -2.97 9.94 4.16
CA ASP A 174 -2.08 10.58 5.12
C ASP A 174 -2.20 9.90 6.50
N GLY A 175 -1.07 9.82 7.20
CA GLY A 175 -0.92 9.20 8.52
C GLY A 175 -1.63 9.97 9.62
#